data_AF-A0A2G9TM41-F1
#
_entry.id   AF-A0A2G9TM41-F1
#
_cell.length_a   1.000
_cell.length_b   1.000
_cell.length_c   1.000
_cell.angle_alpha   90.00
_cell.angle_beta   90.00
_cell.angle_gamma   90.00
#
_symmetry.space_group_name_H-M   'P 1'
#
loop_
_entity.id
_entity.type
_entity.pdbx_description
1 polymer ?
#
loop_
_entity_poly.entity_id
_entity_poly.type
_entity_poly.pdbx_seq_one_letter_code
_entity_poly.pdbx_strand_id
1 'polypeptide(L)'
;MRIRPVEATAAISIWGTAGCEQSTGIAAVTDMEPVDARKMVPCLDEPIFKANWTVTIIHPKGTKAISNGIEENGEGELKDGWITTKFKTTPRMSSYLLAVVVSEFEFIEGHTKSGVRIWLLYQISH
;
A
#
# COMPACT_ATOMS: atom_id res chain seq x y z
N MET A 1 -4.52 -0.49 -14.96
CA MET A 1 -3.11 -0.88 -15.17
C MET A 1 -2.92 -2.23 -14.51
N ARG A 2 -2.81 -3.31 -15.30
CA ARG A 2 -2.60 -4.67 -14.78
C ARG A 2 -1.19 -4.69 -14.21
N ILE A 3 -1.06 -4.74 -12.88
CA ILE A 3 0.23 -4.95 -12.22
C ILE A 3 0.62 -6.40 -12.58
N ARG A 4 1.33 -6.55 -13.70
CA ARG A 4 2.12 -7.75 -13.91
C ARG A 4 3.23 -7.71 -12.86
N PRO A 5 3.70 -8.87 -12.36
CA PRO A 5 4.92 -8.92 -11.60
C PRO A 5 6.04 -8.48 -12.55
N VAL A 6 6.27 -7.17 -12.61
CA VAL A 6 7.57 -6.64 -12.94
C VAL A 6 8.37 -6.98 -11.70
N GLU A 7 9.54 -7.58 -11.88
CA GLU A 7 10.56 -7.69 -10.83
C GLU A 7 11.00 -6.27 -10.45
N ALA A 8 10.10 -5.51 -9.84
CA ALA A 8 10.42 -4.35 -9.06
C ALA A 8 10.97 -4.94 -7.77
N THR A 9 12.29 -5.05 -7.74
CA THR A 9 13.06 -5.15 -6.50
C THR A 9 12.81 -3.88 -5.69
N ALA A 10 11.60 -3.73 -5.14
CA ALA A 10 11.43 -3.05 -3.88
C ALA A 10 12.22 -3.90 -2.88
N ALA A 11 13.11 -3.28 -2.11
CA ALA A 11 13.98 -3.99 -1.20
C ALA A 11 13.14 -4.81 -0.20
N ILE A 12 12.92 -6.09 -0.52
CA ILE A 12 12.52 -7.11 0.43
C ILE A 12 13.77 -7.35 1.27
N SER A 13 13.95 -6.54 2.32
CA SER A 13 14.93 -6.83 3.34
C SER A 13 14.40 -7.99 4.19
N ILE A 14 14.59 -9.21 3.70
CA ILE A 14 14.49 -10.43 4.50
C ILE A 14 15.67 -10.47 5.47
N TRP A 15 15.45 -10.06 6.71
CA TRP A 15 16.32 -10.43 7.81
C TRP A 15 16.00 -11.89 8.18
N GLY A 16 16.71 -12.86 7.61
CA GLY A 16 16.77 -14.23 8.16
C GLY A 16 17.94 -14.34 9.14
N THR A 17 17.94 -15.14 10.21
CA THR A 17 17.14 -16.33 10.54
C THR A 17 17.24 -16.63 12.04
N ALA A 18 16.13 -16.99 12.68
CA ALA A 18 16.12 -17.89 13.84
C ALA A 18 14.83 -18.71 13.83
N GLY A 19 14.97 -20.03 13.90
CA GLY A 19 13.92 -21.01 13.65
C GLY A 19 12.69 -20.87 14.55
N CYS A 20 11.60 -20.42 13.95
CA CYS A 20 10.26 -20.53 14.48
C CYS A 20 9.34 -20.78 13.28
N GLU A 21 8.50 -21.80 13.37
CA GLU A 21 7.52 -22.14 12.34
C GLU A 21 6.42 -21.06 12.36
N GLN A 22 6.75 -19.92 11.76
CA GLN A 22 5.91 -18.74 11.69
C GLN A 22 5.13 -18.82 10.38
N SER A 23 3.80 -18.74 10.45
CA SER A 23 3.00 -18.50 9.25
C SER A 23 3.56 -17.24 8.58
N THR A 24 4.21 -17.41 7.42
CA THR A 24 4.92 -16.32 6.77
C THR A 24 3.91 -15.41 6.11
N GLY A 25 3.53 -14.33 6.79
CA GLY A 25 2.69 -13.27 6.23
C GLY A 25 3.47 -12.50 5.17
N ILE A 26 2.94 -12.43 3.95
CA ILE A 26 3.54 -11.66 2.86
C ILE A 26 2.85 -10.29 2.81
N ALA A 27 3.65 -9.23 2.76
CA ALA A 27 3.16 -7.87 2.57
C ALA A 27 3.92 -7.21 1.41
N ALA A 28 3.18 -6.46 0.59
CA ALA A 28 3.74 -5.57 -0.41
C ALA A 28 3.66 -4.13 0.12
N VAL A 29 4.80 -3.48 0.27
CA VAL A 29 4.91 -2.10 0.76
C VAL A 29 5.78 -1.28 -0.18
N THR A 30 5.48 0.01 -0.30
CA THR A 30 6.29 0.95 -1.05
C THR A 30 7.09 1.84 -0.12
N ASP A 31 8.39 1.96 -0.39
CA ASP A 31 9.23 3.05 0.09
C ASP A 31 9.84 3.73 -1.13
N MET A 32 9.64 5.04 -1.26
CA MET A 32 9.96 5.79 -2.48
C MET A 32 10.88 6.98 -2.23
N GLU A 33 11.20 7.28 -0.98
CA GLU A 33 12.14 8.34 -0.66
C GLU A 33 13.57 7.84 -0.91
N PRO A 34 14.43 8.61 -1.61
CA PRO A 34 14.19 9.94 -2.17
C PRO A 34 13.75 9.98 -3.65
N VAL A 35 14.08 8.96 -4.47
CA VAL A 35 13.91 9.00 -5.95
C VAL A 35 13.47 7.66 -6.56
N ASP A 36 12.76 6.85 -5.78
CA ASP A 36 12.36 5.50 -6.20
C ASP A 36 10.93 5.42 -6.73
N ALA A 37 10.17 6.52 -6.72
CA ALA A 37 8.81 6.54 -7.25
C ALA A 37 8.75 6.16 -8.74
N ARG A 38 9.81 6.51 -9.49
CA ARG A 38 9.98 6.14 -10.91
C ARG A 38 10.01 4.64 -11.18
N LYS A 39 10.31 3.80 -10.16
CA LYS A 39 10.31 2.34 -10.27
C LYS A 39 8.89 1.76 -10.28
N MET A 40 7.94 2.46 -9.65
CA MET A 40 6.55 2.03 -9.57
C MET A 40 5.70 2.63 -10.70
N VAL A 41 5.85 3.93 -10.95
CA VAL A 41 5.07 4.69 -11.93
C VAL A 41 5.98 5.59 -12.75
N PRO A 42 5.80 5.69 -14.08
CA PRO A 42 6.55 6.65 -14.87
C PRO A 42 6.12 8.08 -14.49
N CYS A 43 6.93 8.76 -13.70
CA CYS A 43 6.67 10.12 -13.21
C CYS A 43 7.93 11.00 -13.21
N LEU A 44 7.72 12.33 -13.21
CA LEU A 44 8.78 13.31 -12.99
C LEU A 44 9.13 13.35 -11.50
N ASP A 45 10.09 12.52 -11.12
CA ASP A 45 10.41 12.20 -9.74
C ASP A 45 11.46 13.17 -9.16
N GLU A 46 11.07 14.45 -9.09
CA GLU A 46 11.76 15.51 -8.36
C GLU A 46 10.77 16.20 -7.41
N PRO A 47 11.20 16.64 -6.20
CA PRO A 47 10.31 17.17 -5.18
C PRO A 47 9.45 18.37 -5.63
N ILE A 48 9.93 19.15 -6.60
CA ILE A 48 9.26 20.35 -7.12
C ILE A 48 8.01 20.01 -7.96
N PHE A 49 7.98 18.84 -8.61
CA PHE A 49 6.88 18.40 -9.46
C PHE A 49 5.80 17.70 -8.65
N LYS A 50 5.02 18.49 -7.90
CA LYS A 50 3.87 17.98 -7.14
C LYS A 50 2.67 17.71 -8.04
N ALA A 51 1.97 16.61 -7.77
CA ALA A 51 0.79 16.16 -8.51
C ALA A 51 -0.34 15.71 -7.57
N ASN A 52 -1.52 15.55 -8.14
CA ASN A 52 -2.67 14.92 -7.48
C ASN A 52 -2.70 13.44 -7.88
N TRP A 53 -2.85 12.55 -6.91
CA TRP A 53 -2.78 11.12 -7.14
C TRP A 53 -4.14 10.47 -6.89
N THR A 54 -4.64 9.75 -7.89
CA THR A 54 -5.82 8.90 -7.76
C THR A 54 -5.38 7.46 -7.87
N VAL A 55 -5.45 6.73 -6.75
CA VAL A 55 -4.90 5.37 -6.65
C VAL A 55 -6.04 4.35 -6.70
N THR A 56 -5.84 3.29 -7.47
CA THR A 56 -6.73 2.12 -7.49
C THR A 56 -5.87 0.87 -7.41
N ILE A 57 -6.14 0.04 -6.41
CA ILE A 57 -5.35 -1.16 -6.10
C ILE A 57 -6.22 -2.37 -6.39
N ILE A 58 -5.66 -3.34 -7.12
CA ILE A 58 -6.26 -4.64 -7.34
C ILE A 58 -5.45 -5.64 -6.53
N HIS A 59 -6.09 -6.33 -5.59
CA HIS A 59 -5.43 -7.21 -4.63
C HIS A 59 -6.28 -8.46 -4.38
N PRO A 60 -5.68 -9.58 -3.92
CA PRO A 60 -6.43 -10.82 -3.70
C PRO A 60 -7.38 -10.68 -2.52
N LYS A 61 -8.52 -11.36 -2.61
CA LYS A 61 -9.52 -11.42 -1.53
C LYS A 61 -8.90 -11.99 -0.26
N GLY A 62 -9.11 -11.32 0.87
CA GLY A 62 -8.48 -11.64 2.16
C GLY A 62 -7.31 -10.73 2.54
N THR A 63 -6.77 -9.96 1.59
CA THR A 63 -5.81 -8.88 1.89
C THR A 63 -6.51 -7.53 2.03
N LYS A 64 -5.87 -6.57 2.69
CA LYS A 64 -6.29 -5.17 2.79
C LYS A 64 -5.32 -4.28 2.03
N ALA A 65 -5.86 -3.31 1.29
CA ALA A 65 -5.09 -2.28 0.59
C ALA A 65 -5.20 -0.94 1.31
N ILE A 66 -4.08 -0.25 1.47
CA ILE A 66 -3.98 1.05 2.17
C ILE A 66 -3.15 1.99 1.31
N SER A 67 -3.57 3.26 1.23
CA SER A 67 -2.84 4.32 0.55
C SER A 67 -3.07 5.67 1.24
N ASN A 68 -2.45 6.74 0.74
CA ASN A 68 -2.58 8.10 1.29
C ASN A 68 -4.01 8.66 1.19
N GLY A 69 -4.79 8.20 0.21
CA GLY A 69 -6.17 8.64 0.01
C GLY A 69 -7.15 7.94 0.97
N ILE A 70 -8.31 8.56 1.20
CA ILE A 70 -9.41 7.90 1.92
C ILE A 70 -10.03 6.88 0.97
N GLU A 71 -10.20 5.65 1.45
CA GLU A 71 -10.90 4.59 0.71
C GLU A 71 -12.31 5.04 0.29
N GLU A 72 -12.64 4.88 -0.99
CA GLU A 72 -13.99 5.08 -1.50
C GLU A 72 -14.75 3.77 -1.45
N ASN A 73 -15.94 3.78 -0.85
CA ASN A 73 -16.83 2.62 -0.79
C ASN A 73 -17.07 2.08 -2.20
N GLY A 74 -16.51 0.92 -2.49
CA GLY A 74 -16.58 0.33 -3.83
C GLY A 74 -15.56 -0.80 -4.00
N GLU A 75 -15.69 -1.86 -3.20
CA GLU A 75 -15.10 -3.14 -3.55
C GLU A 75 -15.80 -3.65 -4.81
N GLY A 76 -15.17 -3.42 -5.96
CA GLY A 76 -15.56 -4.11 -7.17
C GLY A 76 -14.98 -5.52 -7.10
N GLU A 77 -15.80 -6.53 -6.80
CA GLU A 77 -15.36 -7.92 -6.97
C GLU A 77 -15.01 -8.14 -8.45
N LEU A 78 -13.75 -8.45 -8.71
CA LEU A 78 -13.31 -8.97 -10.00
C LEU A 78 -13.49 -10.49 -10.01
N LYS A 79 -13.56 -11.07 -11.20
CA LYS A 79 -13.50 -12.53 -11.35
C LYS A 79 -12.19 -13.06 -10.76
N ASP A 80 -12.21 -14.32 -10.34
CA ASP A 80 -11.03 -15.08 -9.91
C ASP A 80 -10.43 -14.69 -8.55
N GLY A 81 -11.24 -14.18 -7.62
CA GLY A 81 -10.82 -13.94 -6.23
C GLY A 81 -9.99 -12.68 -6.03
N TRP A 82 -10.09 -11.71 -6.95
CA TRP A 82 -9.46 -10.40 -6.83
C TRP A 82 -10.51 -9.34 -6.49
N ILE A 83 -10.13 -8.37 -5.67
CA ILE A 83 -10.95 -7.21 -5.32
C ILE A 83 -10.23 -5.94 -5.74
N THR A 84 -11.02 -4.91 -6.09
CA THR A 84 -10.51 -3.59 -6.43
C THR A 84 -10.91 -2.59 -5.37
N THR A 85 -9.93 -1.94 -4.76
CA THR A 85 -10.12 -0.84 -3.81
C THR A 85 -9.69 0.47 -4.45
N LYS A 86 -10.58 1.47 -4.39
CA LYS A 86 -10.35 2.81 -4.94
C LYS A 86 -10.15 3.80 -3.80
N PHE A 87 -9.25 4.75 -4.02
CA PHE A 87 -8.97 5.81 -3.05
C PHE A 87 -9.29 7.17 -3.64
N LYS A 88 -9.79 8.07 -2.78
CA LYS A 88 -10.01 9.46 -3.13
C LYS A 88 -8.71 10.11 -3.59
N THR A 89 -8.84 11.00 -4.56
CA THR A 89 -7.72 11.80 -5.07
C THR A 89 -7.04 12.58 -3.94
N THR A 90 -5.73 12.45 -3.85
CA THR A 90 -4.93 13.14 -2.84
C THR A 90 -4.80 14.64 -3.13
N PRO A 91 -4.55 15.47 -2.10
CA PRO A 91 -4.07 16.83 -2.32
C PRO A 91 -2.71 16.82 -3.02
N ARG A 92 -2.33 17.96 -3.58
CA ARG A 92 -1.09 18.13 -4.35
C ARG A 92 0.14 17.78 -3.49
N MET A 93 0.81 16.67 -3.81
CA MET A 93 1.95 16.11 -3.07
C MET A 93 3.06 15.66 -4.04
N SER A 94 4.29 15.55 -3.52
CA SER A 94 5.44 15.07 -4.29
C SER A 94 5.39 13.54 -4.46
N SER A 95 6.05 13.02 -5.50
CA SER A 95 6.04 11.60 -5.88
C SER A 95 6.55 10.65 -4.78
N TYR A 96 7.60 11.05 -4.06
CA TYR A 96 8.21 10.22 -3.00
C TYR A 96 7.30 9.96 -1.79
N LEU A 97 6.22 10.73 -1.60
CA LEU A 97 5.26 10.55 -0.51
C LEU A 97 4.16 9.53 -0.86
N LEU A 98 4.13 9.03 -2.10
CA LEU A 98 3.16 8.04 -2.53
C LEU A 98 3.43 6.73 -1.78
N ALA A 99 2.45 6.32 -0.98
CA ALA A 99 2.52 5.11 -0.19
C ALA A 99 1.37 4.17 -0.56
N VAL A 100 1.72 2.91 -0.79
CA VAL A 100 0.79 1.80 -1.03
C VAL A 100 1.24 0.61 -0.19
N VAL A 101 0.30 0.03 0.55
CA VAL A 101 0.49 -1.18 1.33
C VAL A 101 -0.61 -2.17 1.00
N VAL A 102 -0.25 -3.42 0.72
CA VAL A 102 -1.17 -4.54 0.60
C VAL A 102 -0.68 -5.66 1.51
N SER A 103 -1.48 -6.04 2.50
CA SER A 103 -1.11 -7.09 3.45
C SER A 103 -2.33 -7.82 4.00
N GLU A 104 -2.08 -8.97 4.63
CA GLU A 104 -3.07 -9.75 5.39
C GLU A 104 -3.13 -9.33 6.87
N PHE A 105 -2.54 -8.18 7.22
CA PHE A 105 -2.40 -7.76 8.60
C PHE A 105 -3.72 -7.26 9.18
N GLU A 106 -3.90 -7.52 10.47
CA GLU A 106 -5.01 -6.95 11.24
C GLU A 106 -4.71 -5.49 11.56
N PHE A 107 -5.75 -4.72 11.88
CA PHE A 107 -5.60 -3.32 12.26
C PHE A 107 -6.50 -2.97 13.43
N ILE A 108 -5.99 -2.10 14.31
CA ILE A 108 -6.79 -1.44 15.34
C ILE A 108 -7.06 -0.02 14.85
N GLU A 109 -8.33 0.39 14.89
CA GLU A 109 -8.74 1.76 14.59
C GLU A 109 -8.93 2.56 15.88
N GLY A 110 -8.35 3.76 15.91
CA GLY A 110 -8.54 4.77 16.94
C GLY A 110 -8.94 6.11 16.34
N HIS A 111 -9.50 7.00 17.16
CA HIS A 111 -9.85 8.36 16.76
C HIS A 111 -9.19 9.38 17.70
N THR A 112 -8.67 10.45 17.11
CA THR A 112 -8.20 11.60 17.88
C THR A 112 -9.39 12.47 18.31
N LYS A 113 -9.16 13.36 19.28
CA LYS A 113 -10.15 14.40 19.66
C LYS A 113 -10.55 15.32 18.50
N SER A 114 -9.69 15.44 17.49
CA SER A 114 -9.94 16.20 16.26
C SER A 114 -10.69 15.42 15.17
N GLY A 115 -11.09 14.16 15.43
CA GLY A 115 -11.83 13.32 14.49
C GLY A 115 -10.95 12.66 13.41
N VAL A 116 -9.63 12.67 13.57
CA VAL A 116 -8.71 11.98 12.66
C VAL A 116 -8.69 10.50 13.00
N ARG A 117 -8.90 9.65 12.00
CA ARG A 117 -8.83 8.19 12.14
C ARG A 117 -7.38 7.74 12.05
N ILE A 118 -6.97 6.88 12.99
CA ILE A 118 -5.63 6.31 13.07
C ILE A 118 -5.77 4.80 13.01
N TRP A 119 -5.00 4.16 12.15
CA TRP A 119 -4.90 2.70 12.07
C TRP A 119 -3.52 2.24 12.52
N LEU A 120 -3.48 1.21 13.36
CA LEU A 120 -2.27 0.49 13.74
C LEU A 120 -2.34 -0.92 13.18
N LEU A 121 -1.48 -1.22 12.21
CA LEU A 121 -1.38 -2.55 11.58
C LEU A 121 -0.48 -3.45 12.43
N TYR A 122 -0.92 -4.68 12.67
CA TYR A 122 -0.16 -5.68 13.41
C TYR A 122 -0.39 -7.08 12.84
N GLN A 123 0.60 -7.95 13.02
CA GLN A 123 0.47 -9.37 12.70
C GLN A 123 0.51 -10.16 14.02
N ILE A 124 -0.45 -11.06 14.20
CA ILE A 124 -0.42 -12.01 15.31
C ILE A 124 0.54 -13.13 14.92
N SER A 125 1.63 -13.26 15.65
CA SER A 125 2.53 -14.41 15.60
C SER A 125 1.96 -15.47 16.54
N HIS A 126 1.36 -16.53 15.99
CA HIS A 126 1.01 -17.73 16.74
C HIS A 126 2.24 -18.59 17.02
#